data_AF-A0A0G1MUV2-F1
#
_entry.id   AF-A0A0G1MUV2-F1
#
_cell.length_a   1.000
_cell.length_b   1.000
_cell.length_c   1.000
_cell.angle_alpha   90.00
_cell.angle_beta   90.00
_cell.angle_gamma   90.00
#
_symmetry.space_group_name_H-M   'P 1'
#
loop_
_entity.id
_entity.type
_entity.pdbx_description
1 polymer ?
#
loop_
_entity_poly.entity_id
_entity_poly.type
_entity_poly.pdbx_seq_one_letter_code
_entity_poly.pdbx_strand_id
1 'polypeptide(L)'
;MKYLFSYIHLNPIKIIDSRWKEGGIKNSKRTGEFLDKYEYSSYLDYLENNRPQSIIINKKAFPNYFANKKVFKEEMSDWLNYNNVKV
;
A
#
# COMPACT_ATOMS: atom_id res chain seq x y z
N MET A 1 4.37 8.06 11.99
CA MET A 1 4.60 6.64 11.59
C MET A 1 3.69 6.14 10.46
N LYS A 2 2.43 6.61 10.31
CA LYS A 2 1.58 6.27 9.15
C LYS A 2 2.27 6.48 7.80
N TYR A 3 2.90 7.64 7.60
CA TYR A 3 3.66 7.98 6.39
C TYR A 3 4.71 6.92 6.01
N LEU A 4 5.59 6.56 6.96
CA LEU A 4 6.66 5.59 6.71
C LEU A 4 6.09 4.21 6.36
N PHE A 5 5.04 3.80 7.06
CA PHE A 5 4.35 2.55 6.79
C PHE A 5 3.74 2.53 5.38
N SER A 6 3.01 3.58 4.99
CA SER A 6 2.47 3.72 3.63
C SER A 6 3.59 3.71 2.59
N TYR A 7 4.67 4.47 2.80
CA TYR A 7 5.81 4.50 1.88
C TYR A 7 6.46 3.12 1.66
N ILE A 8 6.66 2.34 2.74
CA ILE A 8 7.17 0.96 2.64
C ILE A 8 6.25 0.11 1.75
N HIS A 9 4.94 0.23 1.95
CA HIS A 9 3.94 -0.51 1.20
C HIS A 9 3.75 -0.05 -0.25
N LEU A 10 4.13 1.18 -0.57
CA LEU A 10 4.09 1.72 -1.94
C LEU A 10 5.41 1.51 -2.71
N ASN A 11 6.51 1.16 -2.04
CA ASN A 11 7.80 0.87 -2.70
C ASN A 11 7.73 -0.14 -3.87
N PRO A 12 6.90 -1.20 -3.82
CA PRO A 12 6.77 -2.16 -4.93
C PRO A 12 6.35 -1.52 -6.25
N ILE A 13 5.71 -0.35 -6.25
CA ILE A 13 5.31 0.38 -7.47
C ILE A 13 6.51 0.59 -8.40
N LYS A 14 7.72 0.74 -7.87
CA LYS A 14 8.96 0.89 -8.66
C LYS A 14 9.19 -0.24 -9.68
N ILE A 15 8.63 -1.42 -9.45
CA ILE A 15 8.74 -2.58 -10.34
C ILE A 15 7.95 -2.36 -11.64
N ILE A 16 6.79 -1.71 -11.56
CA ILE A 16 5.91 -1.47 -12.71
C ILE A 16 6.05 -0.06 -13.30
N ASP A 17 6.54 0.90 -12.51
CA ASP A 17 6.87 2.25 -12.97
C ASP A 17 8.11 2.74 -12.21
N SER A 18 9.27 2.71 -12.85
CA SER A 18 10.54 3.10 -12.22
C SER A 18 10.63 4.60 -11.89
N ARG A 19 9.78 5.44 -12.50
CA ARG A 19 9.77 6.91 -12.35
C ARG A 19 8.55 7.41 -11.58
N TRP A 20 7.86 6.54 -10.85
CA TRP A 20 6.60 6.88 -10.16
C TRP A 20 6.73 8.02 -9.13
N LYS A 21 7.93 8.25 -8.60
CA LYS A 21 8.19 9.32 -7.62
C LYS A 21 8.34 10.68 -8.30
N GLU A 22 9.05 10.73 -9.42
CA GLU A 22 9.32 11.96 -10.17
C GLU A 22 8.16 12.32 -11.10
N GLY A 23 7.58 11.32 -11.76
CA GLY A 23 6.50 11.47 -12.73
C GLY A 23 5.10 11.34 -12.16
N GLY A 24 4.98 11.03 -10.87
CA GLY A 24 3.71 10.70 -10.22
C GLY A 24 3.10 9.39 -10.71
N ILE A 25 1.95 9.04 -10.14
CA ILE A 25 1.22 7.82 -10.49
C ILE A 25 0.20 8.14 -11.59
N LYS A 26 0.46 7.63 -12.80
CA LYS A 26 -0.37 7.92 -13.98
C LYS A 26 -1.69 7.15 -14.03
N ASN A 27 -1.72 5.96 -13.45
CA ASN A 27 -2.90 5.11 -13.41
C ASN A 27 -3.03 4.47 -12.03
N SER A 28 -3.70 5.19 -11.12
CA SER A 28 -3.87 4.78 -9.73
C SER A 28 -4.63 3.46 -9.60
N LYS A 29 -5.61 3.20 -10.49
CA LYS A 29 -6.36 1.93 -10.51
C LYS A 29 -5.45 0.73 -10.78
N ARG A 30 -4.70 0.76 -11.90
CA ARG A 30 -3.76 -0.31 -12.28
C ARG A 30 -2.67 -0.50 -11.22
N THR A 31 -2.21 0.60 -10.63
CA THR A 31 -1.18 0.58 -9.59
C THR A 31 -1.70 -0.09 -8.31
N GLY A 32 -2.93 0.24 -7.89
CA GLY A 32 -3.59 -0.43 -6.77
C GLY A 32 -3.81 -1.92 -7.01
N GLU A 33 -4.27 -2.29 -8.21
CA GLU A 33 -4.43 -3.71 -8.61
C GLU A 33 -3.13 -4.50 -8.59
N PHE A 34 -1.99 -3.86 -8.89
CA PHE A 34 -0.67 -4.46 -8.76
C PHE A 34 -0.29 -4.69 -7.29
N LEU A 35 -0.49 -3.68 -6.43
CA LEU A 35 -0.21 -3.80 -4.99
C LEU A 35 -1.05 -4.88 -4.31
N ASP A 36 -2.32 -5.01 -4.71
CA ASP A 36 -3.25 -6.04 -4.20
C ASP A 36 -2.82 -7.48 -4.52
N LYS A 37 -1.86 -7.66 -5.44
CA LYS A 37 -1.34 -8.96 -5.88
C LYS A 37 0.14 -9.16 -5.56
N TYR A 38 0.82 -8.16 -5.00
CA TYR A 38 2.25 -8.21 -4.77
C TYR A 38 2.60 -8.98 -3.48
N GLU A 39 3.03 -10.23 -3.64
CA GLU A 39 3.22 -11.19 -2.54
C GLU A 39 4.43 -10.89 -1.63
N TYR A 40 5.45 -10.19 -2.16
CA TYR A 40 6.70 -9.90 -1.45
C TYR A 40 6.62 -8.66 -0.57
N SER A 41 5.47 -8.45 0.07
CA SER A 41 5.25 -7.41 1.09
C SER A 41 4.21 -7.87 2.10
N SER A 42 4.18 -7.24 3.28
CA SER A 42 3.11 -7.46 4.25
C SER A 42 1.80 -6.74 3.90
N TYR A 43 1.71 -6.06 2.75
CA TYR A 43 0.51 -5.34 2.29
C TYR A 43 -0.73 -6.24 2.34
N LEU A 44 -0.57 -7.49 1.89
CA LEU A 44 -1.65 -8.47 1.84
C LEU A 44 -2.16 -8.86 3.24
N ASP A 45 -1.34 -8.79 4.29
CA ASP A 45 -1.77 -9.11 5.66
C ASP A 45 -2.74 -8.06 6.23
N TYR A 46 -2.77 -6.86 5.64
CA TYR A 46 -3.71 -5.78 5.96
C TYR A 46 -4.98 -5.83 5.11
N LEU A 47 -5.05 -6.74 4.12
CA LEU A 47 -6.23 -7.01 3.29
C LEU A 47 -7.03 -8.25 3.72
N GLU A 48 -6.74 -8.80 4.91
CA GLU A 48 -7.35 -10.06 5.40
C GLU A 48 -7.01 -11.29 4.54
N ASN A 49 -5.88 -11.26 3.82
CA ASN A 49 -5.40 -12.43 3.11
C ASN A 49 -4.71 -13.40 4.06
N ASN A 50 -5.27 -14.61 4.19
CA ASN A 50 -4.63 -15.71 4.91
C ASN A 50 -3.54 -16.32 4.02
N ARG A 51 -2.29 -15.92 4.24
CA ARG A 51 -1.12 -16.45 3.53
C ARG A 51 -0.16 -17.13 4.52
N PRO A 52 0.65 -18.11 4.09
CA PRO A 52 1.60 -18.79 4.98
C PRO A 52 2.56 -17.83 5.68
N GLN A 53 2.97 -16.75 5.02
CA GLN A 53 3.90 -15.76 5.56
C GLN A 53 3.30 -14.89 6.67
N SER A 54 1.98 -14.90 6.88
CA SER A 54 1.35 -14.12 7.95
C SER A 54 1.84 -14.56 9.35
N ILE A 55 2.35 -15.80 9.48
CA ILE A 55 2.86 -16.34 10.75
C ILE A 55 4.08 -15.58 11.31
N ILE A 56 4.85 -14.88 10.46
CA ILE A 56 6.02 -14.09 10.86
C ILE A 56 5.70 -12.60 11.04
N ILE A 57 4.44 -12.18 10.93
CA ILE A 57 4.02 -10.77 10.98
C ILE A 57 3.32 -10.47 12.31
N ASN A 58 3.89 -9.56 13.11
CA ASN A 58 3.27 -9.10 14.35
C ASN A 58 2.52 -7.77 14.15
N LYS A 59 1.26 -7.86 13.71
CA LYS A 59 0.40 -6.67 13.55
C LYS A 59 0.08 -5.96 14.88
N LYS A 60 0.09 -6.66 16.01
CA LYS A 60 -0.25 -6.12 17.34
C LYS A 60 0.82 -5.18 17.89
N ALA A 61 2.08 -5.35 17.47
CA ALA A 61 3.17 -4.47 17.88
C ALA A 61 3.13 -3.09 17.19
N PHE A 62 2.39 -2.96 16.09
CA PHE A 62 2.22 -1.68 15.39
C PHE A 62 0.99 -0.94 15.93
N PRO A 63 1.02 0.40 16.06
CA PRO A 63 -0.16 1.17 16.46
C PRO A 63 -1.36 0.88 15.55
N ASN A 64 -2.57 0.85 16.11
CA ASN A 64 -3.80 0.52 15.39
C ASN A 64 -4.29 1.66 14.48
N TYR A 65 -3.43 2.16 13.59
CA TYR A 65 -3.74 3.20 12.63
C TYR A 65 -4.65 2.72 11.50
N PHE A 66 -4.61 1.43 11.19
CA PHE A 66 -5.34 0.79 10.11
C PHE A 66 -6.27 -0.27 10.70
N ALA A 67 -7.35 0.20 11.33
CA ALA A 67 -8.22 -0.64 12.14
C ALA A 67 -8.90 -1.78 11.38
N ASN A 68 -9.07 -1.64 10.07
CA ASN A 68 -9.63 -2.64 9.18
C ASN A 68 -9.13 -2.43 7.74
N LYS A 69 -9.42 -3.41 6.86
CA LYS A 69 -9.00 -3.38 5.45
C LYS A 69 -9.48 -2.14 4.69
N LYS A 70 -10.66 -1.60 5.03
CA LYS A 70 -11.22 -0.42 4.36
C LYS A 70 -10.38 0.81 4.65
N VAL A 71 -10.09 1.07 5.93
CA VAL A 71 -9.24 2.19 6.36
C VAL A 71 -7.83 2.08 5.77
N PHE A 72 -7.26 0.86 5.76
CA PHE A 72 -5.97 0.63 5.10
C PHE A 72 -6.01 0.97 3.60
N LYS A 73 -7.04 0.51 2.88
CA LYS A 73 -7.19 0.76 1.45
C LYS A 73 -7.46 2.23 1.12
N GLU A 74 -8.22 2.93 1.95
CA GLU A 74 -8.45 4.37 1.82
C GLU A 74 -7.12 5.12 1.93
N GLU A 75 -6.32 4.87 2.97
CA GLU A 75 -4.98 5.49 3.12
C GLU A 75 -4.11 5.23 1.88
N MET A 76 -4.00 3.97 1.44
CA MET A 76 -3.19 3.66 0.25
C MET A 76 -3.72 4.39 -0.99
N SER A 77 -5.04 4.46 -1.15
CA SER A 77 -5.67 5.14 -2.28
C SER A 77 -5.44 6.64 -2.25
N ASP A 78 -5.42 7.27 -1.08
CA ASP A 78 -5.11 8.70 -0.94
C ASP A 78 -3.69 8.99 -1.44
N TRP A 79 -2.71 8.16 -1.06
CA TRP A 79 -1.35 8.27 -1.59
C TRP A 79 -1.29 8.04 -3.11
N LEU A 80 -2.04 7.06 -3.62
CA LEU A 80 -2.08 6.78 -5.06
C LEU A 80 -2.73 7.91 -5.88
N ASN A 81 -3.52 8.78 -5.25
CA ASN A 81 -4.24 9.86 -5.90
C ASN A 81 -3.76 11.26 -5.49
N TYR A 82 -2.71 11.36 -4.68
CA TYR A 82 -2.23 12.62 -4.09
C TYR A 82 -2.03 13.75 -5.12
N ASN A 83 -1.53 13.44 -6.31
CA ASN A 83 -1.30 14.42 -7.40
C ASN A 83 -2.48 14.57 -8.37
N ASN A 84 -3.57 13.81 -8.22
CA ASN A 84 -4.75 13.88 -9.07
C ASN A 84 -5.79 14.89 -8.57
N VAL A 85 -5.56 15.47 -7.39
CA VAL A 85 -6.35 16.59 -6.89
C VAL A 85 -5.92 17.84 -7.66
N LYS A 86 -6.68 18.17 -8.71
CA LYS A 86 -6.62 19.51 -9.30
C LYS A 86 -7.09 20.49 -8.23
N VAL A 87 -6.18 21.32 -7.74
CA VAL A 87 -6.51 22.58 -7.05
C VAL A 87 -7.17 23.52 -8.06
#